data_AF-A0A2K8X710-F1
#
_entry.id   AF-A0A2K8X710-F1
#
_cell.length_a   1.000
_cell.length_b   1.000
_cell.length_c   1.000
_cell.angle_alpha   90.00
_cell.angle_beta   90.00
_cell.angle_gamma   90.00
#
_symmetry.space_group_name_H-M   'P 1'
#
loop_
_entity.id
_entity.type
_entity.pdbx_description
1 polymer ?
#
loop_
_entity_poly.entity_id
_entity_poly.type
_entity_poly.pdbx_seq_one_letter_code
_entity_poly.pdbx_strand_id
1 'polypeptide(L)'
;MEFNDSTYRVLNRNGSHDSYYIQETNDSTILYLEFFGSYKLAIDSFSENQISGRYFLKNEPRRFTLKEKPVQWDKSLLQGKWVNEFYLDPNDQPMDINEFPPFPPGPDGLQVKWPPTTEFKKDTLHYDYWYSTKIDAYQINNSNEYITLNVSDFLGRENTLWKIKTLNDSTLIVDQYYSDEGRSGIEENVRFVKKN
;
A
#
# COMPACT_ATOMS: atom_id res chain seq x y z
N MET A 1 36.25 29.52 4.04
CA MET A 1 36.09 28.14 3.55
C MET A 1 35.53 28.28 2.15
N GLU A 2 36.39 28.16 1.14
CA GLU A 2 35.99 28.25 -0.27
C GLU A 2 35.34 26.92 -0.67
N PHE A 3 34.17 27.01 -1.30
CA PHE A 3 33.40 25.85 -1.75
C PHE A 3 33.89 25.46 -3.14
N ASN A 4 34.51 24.28 -3.28
CA ASN A 4 34.83 23.72 -4.58
C ASN A 4 33.63 22.90 -5.09
N ASP A 5 33.11 23.32 -6.25
CA ASP A 5 32.16 22.63 -7.14
C ASP A 5 30.93 21.98 -6.51
N SER A 6 29.90 22.79 -6.21
CA SER A 6 28.53 22.29 -6.06
C SER A 6 27.78 22.34 -7.39
N THR A 7 27.34 21.20 -7.92
CA THR A 7 26.43 21.18 -9.08
C THR A 7 25.00 21.42 -8.61
N TYR A 8 24.45 22.62 -8.87
CA TYR A 8 23.05 22.97 -8.58
C TYR A 8 22.15 22.60 -9.76
N ARG A 9 21.06 21.86 -9.51
CA ARG A 9 20.08 21.48 -10.53
C ARG A 9 18.67 21.56 -9.96
N VAL A 10 17.72 21.96 -10.81
CA VAL A 10 16.30 22.09 -10.45
C VAL A 10 15.52 20.97 -11.12
N LEU A 11 14.72 20.23 -10.34
CA LEU A 11 13.73 19.32 -10.89
C LEU A 11 12.43 20.09 -11.14
N ASN A 12 12.10 20.32 -12.40
CA ASN A 12 10.81 20.90 -12.76
C ASN A 12 9.74 19.80 -12.75
N ARG A 13 8.85 19.82 -11.75
CA ARG A 13 7.64 18.99 -11.72
C ARG A 13 6.44 19.87 -11.41
N ASN A 14 5.49 19.98 -12.35
CA ASN A 14 4.17 20.61 -12.16
C ASN A 14 4.14 21.91 -11.32
N GLY A 15 5.03 22.87 -11.61
CA GLY A 15 5.02 24.20 -10.98
C GLY A 15 5.67 24.30 -9.59
N SER A 16 6.12 23.20 -8.98
CA SER A 16 6.99 23.21 -7.79
C SER A 16 8.45 23.16 -8.20
N HIS A 17 9.27 24.04 -7.62
CA HIS A 17 10.72 24.07 -7.79
C HIS A 17 11.35 23.33 -6.62
N ASP A 18 11.59 22.02 -6.79
CA ASP A 18 12.43 21.27 -5.86
C ASP A 18 13.87 21.40 -6.34
N SER A 19 14.70 22.09 -5.57
CA SER A 19 16.13 22.25 -5.85
C SER A 19 16.93 21.13 -5.18
N TYR A 20 17.97 20.67 -5.87
CA TYR A 20 19.00 19.86 -5.25
C TYR A 20 20.38 20.36 -5.61
N TYR A 21 21.34 20.11 -4.71
CA TYR A 21 22.75 20.32 -5.02
C TYR A 21 23.58 19.22 -4.39
N ILE A 22 24.67 18.90 -5.07
CA ILE A 22 25.70 17.99 -4.57
C ILE A 22 26.79 18.85 -3.96
N GLN A 23 27.26 18.49 -2.77
CA GLN A 23 28.42 19.10 -2.14
C GLN A 23 29.50 18.03 -1.97
N GLU A 24 30.66 18.26 -2.57
CA GLU A 24 31.84 17.46 -2.30
C GLU A 24 32.59 18.03 -1.08
N THR A 25 32.97 17.15 -0.18
CA THR A 25 33.87 17.43 0.94
C THR A 25 35.07 16.49 0.84
N ASN A 26 36.12 16.75 1.61
CA ASN A 26 37.32 15.92 1.59
C ASN A 26 37.04 14.43 1.90
N ASP A 27 35.97 14.14 2.64
CA ASP A 27 35.66 12.80 3.16
C ASP A 27 34.34 12.22 2.63
N SER A 28 33.50 13.02 1.94
CA SER A 28 32.18 12.58 1.48
C SER A 28 31.57 13.45 0.39
N THR A 29 30.66 12.85 -0.39
CA THR A 29 29.77 13.55 -1.32
C THR A 29 28.37 13.57 -0.72
N ILE A 30 27.81 14.77 -0.50
CA ILE A 30 26.51 14.96 0.15
C ILE A 30 25.49 15.45 -0.89
N LEU A 31 24.37 14.74 -1.03
CA LEU A 31 23.21 15.22 -1.80
C LEU A 31 22.28 16.00 -0.88
N TYR A 32 22.04 17.28 -1.21
CA TYR A 32 21.04 18.11 -0.57
C TYR A 32 19.77 18.17 -1.40
N LEU A 33 18.64 17.85 -0.79
CA LEU A 33 17.30 18.08 -1.34
C LEU A 33 16.65 19.23 -0.58
N GLU A 34 16.23 20.27 -1.28
CA GLU A 34 15.55 21.43 -0.73
C GLU A 34 14.06 21.35 -1.06
N PHE A 35 13.25 21.16 -0.03
CA PHE A 35 11.80 21.07 -0.12
C PHE A 35 11.19 22.32 0.52
N PHE A 36 10.27 22.99 -0.20
CA PHE A 36 9.46 24.10 0.31
C PHE A 36 10.26 25.14 1.12
N GLY A 37 11.34 25.67 0.51
CA GLY A 37 12.07 26.88 0.93
C GLY A 37 12.74 26.87 2.31
N SER A 38 12.62 25.81 3.11
CA SER A 38 13.14 25.80 4.50
C SER A 38 13.55 24.42 5.03
N TYR A 39 13.16 23.33 4.35
CA TYR A 39 13.56 21.98 4.72
C TYR A 39 14.69 21.52 3.81
N LYS A 40 15.81 21.15 4.42
CA LYS A 40 16.93 20.54 3.72
C LYS A 40 17.06 19.09 4.18
N LEU A 41 17.35 18.19 3.26
CA LEU A 41 17.74 16.81 3.53
C LEU A 41 19.14 16.60 2.97
N ALA A 42 20.09 16.17 3.78
CA ALA A 42 21.43 15.77 3.39
C ALA A 42 21.54 14.24 3.49
N ILE A 43 21.92 13.58 2.40
CA ILE A 43 22.30 12.16 2.42
C ILE A 43 23.80 12.09 2.66
N ASP A 44 24.20 11.56 3.83
CA ASP A 44 25.60 11.49 4.25
C ASP A 44 26.27 10.19 3.81
N SER A 45 25.51 9.08 3.79
CA SER A 45 25.96 7.79 3.30
C SER A 45 24.80 6.92 2.83
N PHE A 46 25.10 6.03 1.88
CA PHE A 46 24.19 4.99 1.43
C PHE A 46 24.96 3.68 1.27
N SER A 47 24.31 2.58 1.62
CA SER A 47 24.69 1.20 1.29
C SER A 47 23.46 0.47 0.76
N GLU A 48 23.62 -0.80 0.40
CA GLU A 48 22.52 -1.62 -0.13
C GLU A 48 21.27 -1.58 0.77
N ASN A 49 21.47 -1.67 2.09
CA ASN A 49 20.36 -1.84 3.05
C ASN A 49 20.16 -0.65 3.99
N GLN A 50 20.90 0.44 3.82
CA GLN A 50 20.85 1.56 4.76
C GLN A 50 21.15 2.90 4.10
N ILE A 51 20.37 3.91 4.45
CA ILE A 51 20.62 5.32 4.16
C ILE A 51 20.74 6.05 5.48
N SER A 52 21.80 6.84 5.64
CA SER A 52 21.98 7.71 6.79
C SER A 52 22.17 9.15 6.31
N GLY A 53 21.65 10.09 7.09
CA GLY A 53 21.71 11.49 6.70
C GLY A 53 21.24 12.43 7.77
N ARG A 54 21.03 13.69 7.37
CA ARG A 54 20.52 14.75 8.22
C ARG A 54 19.33 15.44 7.57
N TYR A 55 18.35 15.82 8.37
CA TYR A 55 17.32 16.76 7.95
C TYR A 55 17.42 18.03 8.79
N PHE A 56 17.07 19.16 8.21
CA PHE A 56 17.22 20.46 8.84
C PHE A 56 15.85 21.05 9.14
N LEU A 57 15.53 21.19 10.42
CA LEU A 57 14.39 21.97 10.88
C LEU A 57 14.92 23.30 11.39
N LYS A 58 14.56 24.42 10.75
CA LYS A 58 15.05 25.77 11.14
C LYS A 58 16.60 25.84 11.25
N ASN A 59 17.29 25.20 10.30
CA ASN A 59 18.76 25.06 10.27
C ASN A 59 19.40 24.22 11.39
N GLU A 60 18.62 23.55 12.23
CA GLU A 60 19.16 22.58 13.19
C GLU A 60 19.25 21.19 12.55
N PRO A 61 20.46 20.60 12.41
CA PRO A 61 20.62 19.29 11.80
C PRO A 61 20.18 18.19 12.76
N ARG A 62 19.26 17.34 12.31
CA ARG A 62 18.85 16.12 13.00
C ARG A 62 19.22 14.92 12.17
N ARG A 63 19.83 13.91 12.80
CA ARG A 63 20.24 12.69 12.10
C ARG A 63 19.06 11.77 11.90
N PHE A 64 19.05 11.09 10.76
CA PHE A 64 18.15 9.98 10.50
C PHE A 64 18.94 8.78 9.99
N THR A 65 18.33 7.61 10.13
CA THR A 65 18.80 6.38 9.50
C THR A 65 17.58 5.61 9.03
N LEU A 66 17.53 5.35 7.74
CA LEU A 66 16.57 4.47 7.12
C LEU A 66 17.28 3.14 6.89
N LYS A 67 16.66 2.05 7.33
CA LYS A 67 17.13 0.70 7.04
C LYS A 67 16.09 0.02 6.18
N GLU A 68 16.55 -0.76 5.22
CA GLU A 68 15.66 -1.67 4.51
C GLU A 68 15.03 -2.63 5.51
N LYS A 69 13.72 -2.82 5.36
CA LYS A 69 12.98 -3.75 6.20
C LYS A 69 12.97 -5.11 5.49
N PRO A 70 13.37 -6.21 6.17
CA PRO A 70 13.31 -7.53 5.55
C PRO A 70 11.87 -7.89 5.20
N VAL A 71 11.70 -8.43 4.00
CA VAL A 71 10.42 -8.95 3.53
C VAL A 71 9.95 -10.08 4.45
N GLN A 72 8.71 -9.99 4.93
CA GLN A 72 8.16 -10.93 5.91
C GLN A 72 7.46 -12.15 5.28
N TRP A 73 7.16 -12.12 3.98
CA TRP A 73 6.42 -13.17 3.29
C TRP A 73 6.69 -13.17 1.77
N ASP A 74 6.50 -14.32 1.14
CA ASP A 74 6.64 -14.50 -0.31
C ASP A 74 5.38 -14.06 -1.06
N LYS A 75 5.56 -13.23 -2.10
CA LYS A 75 4.48 -12.72 -2.97
C LYS A 75 3.62 -13.81 -3.59
N SER A 76 4.19 -15.00 -3.79
CA SER A 76 3.47 -16.16 -4.31
C SER A 76 2.29 -16.59 -3.40
N LEU A 77 2.40 -16.38 -2.08
CA LEU A 77 1.38 -16.78 -1.11
C LEU A 77 0.07 -16.02 -1.30
N LEU A 78 0.14 -14.78 -1.79
CA LEU A 78 -1.03 -13.94 -2.03
C LEU A 78 -1.89 -14.44 -3.20
N GLN A 79 -1.30 -15.20 -4.14
CA GLN A 79 -2.00 -15.66 -5.33
C GLN A 79 -3.16 -16.59 -4.98
N GLY A 80 -4.26 -16.48 -5.72
CA GLY A 80 -5.46 -17.30 -5.54
C GLY A 80 -6.64 -16.52 -4.96
N LYS A 81 -7.71 -17.25 -4.61
CA LYS A 81 -8.98 -16.70 -4.17
C LYS A 81 -9.03 -16.58 -2.66
N TRP A 82 -9.56 -15.45 -2.20
CA TRP A 82 -9.71 -15.11 -0.79
C TRP A 82 -11.14 -14.69 -0.50
N VAL A 83 -11.70 -15.18 0.60
CA VAL A 83 -13.03 -14.82 1.08
C VAL A 83 -12.90 -14.15 2.44
N ASN A 84 -13.52 -12.98 2.60
CA ASN A 84 -13.56 -12.26 3.87
C ASN A 84 -14.33 -13.10 4.91
N GLU A 85 -13.82 -13.18 6.13
CA GLU A 85 -14.45 -13.95 7.22
C GLU A 85 -15.88 -13.52 7.53
N PHE A 86 -16.24 -12.28 7.23
CA PHE A 86 -17.61 -11.78 7.34
C PHE A 86 -18.62 -12.61 6.57
N TYR A 87 -18.20 -13.35 5.52
CA TYR A 87 -19.06 -14.23 4.71
C TYR A 87 -18.91 -15.72 5.06
N LEU A 88 -18.18 -16.05 6.12
CA LEU A 88 -17.87 -17.41 6.52
C LEU A 88 -18.51 -17.79 7.85
N ASP A 89 -18.86 -19.06 7.99
CA ASP A 89 -19.28 -19.67 9.24
C ASP A 89 -18.07 -19.93 10.17
N PRO A 90 -18.28 -20.38 11.42
CA PRO A 90 -17.19 -20.69 12.35
C PRO A 90 -16.23 -21.82 11.90
N ASN A 91 -16.58 -22.58 10.86
CA ASN A 91 -15.74 -23.64 10.27
C ASN A 91 -15.08 -23.16 8.95
N ASP A 92 -15.04 -21.84 8.75
CA ASP A 92 -14.54 -21.18 7.56
C ASP A 92 -15.25 -21.62 6.26
N GLN A 93 -16.49 -22.10 6.30
CA GLN A 93 -17.30 -22.39 5.10
C GLN A 93 -18.13 -21.17 4.71
N PRO A 94 -18.40 -20.93 3.41
CA PRO A 94 -19.34 -19.88 3.03
C PRO A 94 -20.68 -20.06 3.73
N MET A 95 -21.19 -19.01 4.37
CA MET A 95 -22.53 -19.03 4.95
C MET A 95 -23.59 -19.26 3.86
N ASP A 96 -24.77 -19.74 4.24
CA ASP A 96 -25.89 -19.83 3.30
C ASP A 96 -26.27 -18.41 2.84
N ILE A 97 -26.42 -18.22 1.53
CA ILE A 97 -26.82 -16.93 0.96
C ILE A 97 -28.16 -16.44 1.53
N ASN A 98 -29.04 -17.35 1.96
CA ASN A 98 -30.35 -17.05 2.53
C ASN A 98 -30.26 -16.50 3.97
N GLU A 99 -29.11 -16.63 4.65
CA GLU A 99 -28.88 -16.04 5.96
C GLU A 99 -28.46 -14.56 5.87
N PHE A 100 -28.12 -14.09 4.67
CA PHE A 100 -27.79 -12.69 4.41
C PHE A 100 -29.03 -11.84 4.09
N PRO A 101 -29.00 -10.53 4.40
CA PRO A 101 -30.03 -9.62 3.94
C PRO A 101 -30.26 -9.74 2.43
N PRO A 102 -31.51 -9.63 1.96
CA PRO A 102 -31.82 -9.80 0.55
C PRO A 102 -31.03 -8.82 -0.31
N PHE A 103 -30.34 -9.36 -1.32
CA PHE A 103 -29.63 -8.56 -2.30
C PHE A 103 -30.63 -7.75 -3.14
N PRO A 104 -30.27 -6.54 -3.59
CA PRO A 104 -31.08 -5.82 -4.56
C PRO A 104 -31.30 -6.69 -5.80
N PRO A 105 -32.44 -6.56 -6.50
CA PRO A 105 -32.70 -7.35 -7.71
C PRO A 105 -31.58 -7.13 -8.72
N GLY A 106 -30.98 -8.23 -9.17
CA GLY A 106 -29.93 -8.21 -10.18
C GLY A 106 -30.49 -7.98 -11.59
N PRO A 107 -29.62 -7.64 -12.56
CA PRO A 107 -29.99 -7.65 -13.97
C PRO A 107 -30.49 -9.03 -14.42
N ASP A 108 -31.36 -9.05 -15.43
CA ASP A 108 -31.96 -10.28 -15.95
C ASP A 108 -30.89 -11.33 -16.32
N GLY A 109 -31.05 -12.54 -15.80
CA GLY A 109 -30.19 -13.69 -16.09
C GLY A 109 -28.88 -13.76 -15.32
N LEU A 110 -28.55 -12.78 -14.45
CA LEU A 110 -27.37 -12.85 -13.60
C LEU A 110 -27.68 -13.46 -12.24
N GLN A 111 -26.80 -14.37 -11.81
CA GLN A 111 -26.85 -14.96 -10.46
C GLN A 111 -25.94 -14.18 -9.52
N VAL A 112 -26.31 -14.15 -8.24
CA VAL A 112 -25.43 -13.61 -7.19
C VAL A 112 -24.18 -14.49 -7.10
N LYS A 113 -23.01 -13.85 -7.17
CA LYS A 113 -21.71 -14.42 -6.86
C LYS A 113 -21.57 -14.48 -5.34
N TRP A 114 -21.67 -15.70 -4.80
CA TRP A 114 -21.66 -15.94 -3.37
C TRP A 114 -20.68 -17.06 -3.00
N PRO A 115 -19.82 -16.87 -1.97
CA PRO A 115 -19.56 -15.59 -1.29
C PRO A 115 -18.79 -14.62 -2.22
N PRO A 116 -18.75 -13.31 -1.91
CA PRO A 116 -17.82 -12.39 -2.56
C PRO A 116 -16.38 -12.88 -2.43
N THR A 117 -15.62 -12.83 -3.53
CA THR A 117 -14.22 -13.29 -3.56
C THR A 117 -13.29 -12.20 -4.04
N THR A 118 -12.13 -12.09 -3.39
CA THR A 118 -10.99 -11.30 -3.86
C THR A 118 -9.91 -12.26 -4.37
N GLU A 119 -9.64 -12.25 -5.67
CA GLU A 119 -8.69 -13.16 -6.30
C GLU A 119 -7.50 -12.40 -6.87
N PHE A 120 -6.31 -12.66 -6.34
CA PHE A 120 -5.07 -12.08 -6.85
C PHE A 120 -4.49 -13.00 -7.94
N LYS A 121 -4.28 -12.44 -9.14
CA LYS A 121 -3.66 -13.09 -10.30
C LYS A 121 -2.56 -12.22 -10.87
N LYS A 122 -1.31 -12.62 -10.63
CA LYS A 122 -0.10 -11.96 -11.12
C LYS A 122 -0.04 -10.48 -10.74
N ASP A 123 -0.58 -9.60 -11.57
CA ASP A 123 -0.61 -8.14 -11.47
C ASP A 123 -2.05 -7.57 -11.49
N THR A 124 -3.05 -8.45 -11.47
CA THR A 124 -4.48 -8.12 -11.53
C THR A 124 -5.24 -8.70 -10.34
N LEU A 125 -6.25 -7.96 -9.90
CA LEU A 125 -7.18 -8.32 -8.87
C LEU A 125 -8.55 -8.53 -9.51
N HIS A 126 -9.13 -9.70 -9.30
CA HIS A 126 -10.52 -9.99 -9.65
C HIS A 126 -11.34 -9.94 -8.37
N TYR A 127 -12.31 -9.03 -8.31
CA TYR A 127 -13.18 -8.87 -7.16
C TYR A 127 -14.62 -9.17 -7.57
N ASP A 128 -15.15 -10.27 -7.05
CA ASP A 128 -16.55 -10.67 -7.23
C ASP A 128 -17.41 -9.95 -6.19
N TYR A 129 -18.39 -9.19 -6.66
CA TYR A 129 -19.32 -8.44 -5.84
C TYR A 129 -20.74 -8.53 -6.40
N TRP A 130 -21.64 -9.12 -5.62
CA TRP A 130 -23.04 -9.37 -5.98
C TRP A 130 -23.17 -9.99 -7.38
N TYR A 131 -23.56 -9.23 -8.40
CA TYR A 131 -23.81 -9.71 -9.77
C TYR A 131 -22.64 -9.44 -10.72
N SER A 132 -21.51 -8.92 -10.23
CA SER A 132 -20.44 -8.38 -11.06
C SER A 132 -19.05 -8.90 -10.65
N THR A 133 -18.13 -8.89 -11.60
CA THR A 133 -16.69 -9.03 -11.33
C THR A 133 -16.02 -7.74 -11.74
N LYS A 134 -15.36 -7.07 -10.80
CA LYS A 134 -14.43 -5.97 -11.09
C LYS A 134 -13.05 -6.56 -11.33
N ILE A 135 -12.36 -6.10 -12.36
CA ILE A 135 -10.96 -6.45 -12.63
C ILE A 135 -10.17 -5.15 -12.59
N ASP A 136 -9.15 -5.10 -11.73
CA ASP A 136 -8.30 -3.92 -11.60
C ASP A 136 -6.84 -4.35 -11.37
N ALA A 137 -5.90 -3.43 -11.53
CA ALA A 137 -4.51 -3.65 -11.13
C ALA A 137 -4.38 -3.55 -9.60
N TYR A 138 -3.39 -4.25 -9.05
CA TYR A 138 -2.94 -4.03 -7.68
C TYR A 138 -1.42 -3.88 -7.64
N GLN A 139 -0.91 -3.21 -6.62
CA GLN A 139 0.52 -3.00 -6.42
C GLN A 139 0.91 -3.36 -5.00
N ILE A 140 1.98 -4.12 -4.86
CA ILE A 140 2.62 -4.39 -3.57
C ILE A 140 3.83 -3.49 -3.46
N ASN A 141 3.95 -2.77 -2.35
CA ASN A 141 5.12 -1.93 -2.10
C ASN A 141 6.41 -2.78 -1.93
N ASN A 142 7.58 -2.13 -1.95
CA ASN A 142 8.86 -2.85 -1.93
C ASN A 142 9.11 -3.62 -0.63
N SER A 143 8.53 -3.20 0.50
CA SER A 143 8.68 -3.91 1.77
C SER A 143 7.71 -5.08 1.94
N ASN A 144 6.84 -5.35 0.96
CA ASN A 144 5.78 -6.36 1.07
C ASN A 144 4.92 -6.13 2.33
N GLU A 145 4.50 -4.90 2.59
CA GLU A 145 3.64 -4.59 3.75
C GLU A 145 2.30 -4.01 3.34
N TYR A 146 2.26 -3.40 2.16
CA TYR A 146 1.09 -2.66 1.71
C TYR A 146 0.70 -3.13 0.31
N ILE A 147 -0.60 -3.34 0.14
CA ILE A 147 -1.23 -3.55 -1.15
C ILE A 147 -2.08 -2.33 -1.48
N THR A 148 -1.76 -1.65 -2.58
CA THR A 148 -2.65 -0.66 -3.18
C THR A 148 -3.55 -1.38 -4.17
N LEU A 149 -4.86 -1.20 -4.03
CA LEU A 149 -5.88 -1.87 -4.82
C LEU A 149 -7.15 -1.01 -4.90
N ASN A 150 -8.20 -1.48 -5.56
CA ASN A 150 -9.46 -0.74 -5.67
C ASN A 150 -10.66 -1.68 -5.57
N VAL A 151 -11.08 -1.97 -4.34
CA VAL A 151 -12.25 -2.82 -4.07
C VAL A 151 -13.22 -2.08 -3.17
N SER A 152 -14.51 -2.35 -3.33
CA SER A 152 -15.55 -1.79 -2.46
C SER A 152 -16.07 -2.88 -1.55
N ASP A 153 -16.30 -2.60 -0.27
CA ASP A 153 -16.95 -3.58 0.60
C ASP A 153 -18.48 -3.60 0.42
N PHE A 154 -19.19 -4.38 1.25
CA PHE A 154 -20.65 -4.51 1.19
C PHE A 154 -21.41 -3.24 1.57
N LEU A 155 -20.74 -2.28 2.22
CA LEU A 155 -21.29 -0.97 2.54
C LEU A 155 -21.03 0.05 1.43
N GLY A 156 -20.33 -0.36 0.36
CA GLY A 156 -19.94 0.52 -0.73
C GLY A 156 -18.68 1.35 -0.44
N ARG A 157 -18.00 1.13 0.69
CA ARG A 157 -16.80 1.89 1.07
C ARG A 157 -15.65 1.48 0.16
N GLU A 158 -14.97 2.46 -0.44
CA GLU A 158 -13.83 2.20 -1.32
C GLU A 158 -12.58 1.94 -0.50
N ASN A 159 -12.01 0.74 -0.66
CA ASN A 159 -10.76 0.33 -0.06
C ASN A 159 -9.63 0.48 -1.06
N THR A 160 -8.68 1.35 -0.74
CA THR A 160 -7.58 1.71 -1.65
C THR A 160 -6.22 1.20 -1.19
N LEU A 161 -6.10 0.84 0.09
CA LEU A 161 -4.85 0.42 0.69
C LEU A 161 -5.11 -0.63 1.77
N TRP A 162 -4.42 -1.77 1.69
CA TRP A 162 -4.40 -2.79 2.73
C TRP A 162 -3.00 -2.91 3.31
N LYS A 163 -2.88 -2.86 4.64
CA LYS A 163 -1.64 -3.19 5.34
C LYS A 163 -1.69 -4.65 5.79
N ILE A 164 -0.76 -5.46 5.31
CA ILE A 164 -0.70 -6.87 5.64
C ILE A 164 -0.08 -7.04 7.03
N LYS A 165 -0.85 -7.68 7.93
CA LYS A 165 -0.40 -8.09 9.26
C LYS A 165 0.08 -9.54 9.28
N THR A 166 -0.59 -10.41 8.53
CA THR A 166 -0.24 -11.83 8.43
C THR A 166 -0.62 -12.35 7.05
N LEU A 167 0.26 -13.14 6.44
CA LEU A 167 -0.04 -13.89 5.24
C LEU A 167 0.64 -15.26 5.30
N ASN A 168 -0.14 -16.32 5.08
CA ASN A 168 0.32 -17.68 4.92
C ASN A 168 -0.54 -18.42 3.87
N ASP A 169 -0.37 -19.73 3.75
CA ASP A 169 -1.05 -20.54 2.74
C ASP A 169 -2.58 -20.57 2.85
N SER A 170 -3.16 -20.27 4.01
CA SER A 170 -4.61 -20.34 4.25
C SER A 170 -5.24 -19.02 4.66
N THR A 171 -4.46 -18.09 5.20
CA THR A 171 -4.97 -16.93 5.93
C THR A 171 -4.22 -15.66 5.53
N LEU A 172 -5.00 -14.62 5.25
CA LEU A 172 -4.55 -13.25 5.04
C LEU A 172 -5.26 -12.35 6.07
N ILE A 173 -4.50 -11.62 6.87
CA ILE A 173 -5.02 -10.64 7.82
C ILE A 173 -4.47 -9.27 7.44
N VAL A 174 -5.37 -8.31 7.24
CA VAL A 174 -5.03 -6.95 6.83
C VAL A 174 -5.71 -5.90 7.69
N ASP A 175 -5.11 -4.72 7.76
CA ASP A 175 -5.84 -3.50 8.08
C ASP A 175 -6.28 -2.86 6.76
N GLN A 176 -7.57 -2.57 6.61
CA GLN A 176 -8.14 -1.99 5.40
C GLN A 176 -8.38 -0.49 5.60
N TYR A 177 -7.76 0.32 4.75
CA TYR A 177 -7.98 1.77 4.73
C TYR A 177 -9.05 2.07 3.68
N TYR A 178 -10.14 2.67 4.14
CA TYR A 178 -11.28 2.98 3.29
C TYR A 178 -11.63 4.47 3.30
N SER A 179 -12.34 4.89 2.27
CA SER A 179 -12.98 6.20 2.18
C SER A 179 -14.44 6.08 1.80
N ASP A 180 -15.27 6.95 2.39
CA ASP A 180 -16.70 7.06 2.10
C ASP A 180 -17.19 8.49 2.37
N GLU A 181 -17.87 9.10 1.40
CA GLU A 181 -18.49 10.43 1.47
C GLU A 181 -17.71 11.50 2.29
N GLY A 182 -16.40 11.63 2.01
CA GLY A 182 -15.53 12.62 2.66
C GLY A 182 -14.97 12.20 4.03
N ARG A 183 -15.21 10.96 4.47
CA ARG A 183 -14.60 10.33 5.64
C ARG A 183 -13.57 9.30 5.18
N SER A 184 -12.52 9.15 5.97
CA SER A 184 -11.56 8.05 5.85
C SER A 184 -11.50 7.30 7.17
N GLY A 185 -11.27 5.99 7.09
CA GLY A 185 -11.23 5.12 8.26
C GLY A 185 -10.31 3.92 8.05
N ILE A 186 -10.17 3.14 9.10
CA ILE A 186 -9.39 1.91 9.11
C ILE A 186 -10.25 0.83 9.74
N GLU A 187 -10.39 -0.29 9.06
CA GLU A 187 -10.89 -1.52 9.63
C GLU A 187 -9.71 -2.44 9.94
N GLU A 188 -9.49 -2.72 11.23
CA GLU A 188 -8.31 -3.43 11.69
C GLU A 188 -8.54 -4.94 11.76
N ASN A 189 -7.51 -5.71 11.43
CA ASN A 189 -7.49 -7.18 11.54
C ASN A 189 -8.56 -7.91 10.73
N VAL A 190 -8.95 -7.36 9.57
CA VAL A 190 -9.86 -8.02 8.64
C VAL A 190 -9.21 -9.30 8.14
N ARG A 191 -9.83 -10.45 8.44
CA ARG A 191 -9.32 -11.76 8.04
C ARG A 191 -9.97 -12.24 6.76
N PHE A 192 -9.14 -12.88 5.94
CA PHE A 192 -9.51 -13.56 4.71
C PHE A 192 -9.00 -15.00 4.75
N VAL A 193 -9.81 -15.91 4.23
CA VAL A 193 -9.50 -17.34 4.12
C VAL A 193 -9.32 -17.71 2.66
N LYS A 194 -8.23 -18.42 2.37
CA LYS A 194 -7.93 -18.89 1.02
C LYS A 194 -8.91 -19.98 0.60
N LYS A 195 -9.38 -19.91 -0.64
CA LYS A 195 -10.24 -20.92 -1.27
C LYS A 195 -9.52 -21.52 -2.47
N ASN A 196 -9.52 -22.85 -2.53
CA ASN A 196 -8.97 -23.63 -3.63
C ASN A 196 -9.97 -23.71 -4.78
#